data_AF-A0A9E3S9B6-F1
#
_entry.id   AF-A0A9E3S9B6-F1
#
_cell.length_a   1.000
_cell.length_b   1.000
_cell.length_c   1.000
_cell.angle_alpha   90.00
_cell.angle_beta   90.00
_cell.angle_gamma   90.00
#
_symmetry.space_group_name_H-M   'P 1'
#
loop_
_entity.id
_entity.type
_entity.pdbx_description
1 polymer ?
#
loop_
_entity_poly.entity_id
_entity_poly.type
_entity_poly.pdbx_seq_one_letter_code
_entity_poly.pdbx_strand_id
1 'polypeptide(L)'
;RLLLLYNAFTGYQIDTAKLNAMTQLSSDIGKKFQNFRAKVGKKEISDNDVENILKTSKDSKQLQATWLAHKEIGPLVAEDLIKLIKMRNEVAKELGFANYHEMSLKLSDQNPEDVQKLFDELDQLTSEPFKQPKAEMDGILATQLKIKPEELMPWHYQNRFFQEAPAIYEVDLDKYYKDKDVVALTDKFYKSIGLETEDMIKNSDLYERKGKNQHAFCTDIDRDKHDIRVLCNVKQNQS
;
A
#
# COMPACT_ATOMS: atom_id res chain seq x y z
N ARG A 1 -2.03 -28.12 -10.76
CA ARG A 1 -3.23 -28.01 -9.87
C ARG A 1 -2.99 -28.61 -8.48
N LEU A 2 -2.41 -29.80 -8.34
CA LEU A 2 -2.12 -30.40 -7.02
C LEU A 2 -1.09 -29.59 -6.19
N LEU A 3 -0.01 -29.12 -6.81
CA LEU A 3 1.00 -28.31 -6.12
C LEU A 3 0.43 -26.98 -5.58
N LEU A 4 -0.40 -26.29 -6.37
CA LEU A 4 -1.09 -25.06 -5.94
C LEU A 4 -1.99 -25.31 -4.71
N LEU A 5 -2.75 -26.41 -4.71
CA LEU A 5 -3.57 -26.77 -3.56
C LEU A 5 -2.71 -27.15 -2.36
N TYR A 6 -1.66 -27.96 -2.57
CA TYR A 6 -0.71 -28.31 -1.52
C TYR A 6 -0.14 -27.05 -0.88
N ASN A 7 0.45 -26.14 -1.66
CA ASN A 7 0.99 -24.87 -1.20
C ASN A 7 -0.05 -24.02 -0.43
N ALA A 8 -1.28 -23.94 -0.95
CA ALA A 8 -2.36 -23.21 -0.29
C ALA A 8 -2.73 -23.78 1.09
N PHE A 9 -2.53 -25.08 1.32
CA PHE A 9 -2.87 -25.74 2.58
C PHE A 9 -1.69 -25.96 3.53
N THR A 10 -0.44 -26.01 3.03
CA THR A 10 0.76 -26.31 3.82
C THR A 10 0.93 -25.36 5.01
N GLY A 11 0.66 -24.06 4.83
CA GLY A 11 0.76 -23.07 5.91
C GLY A 11 -0.20 -23.31 7.09
N TYR A 12 -1.22 -24.15 6.91
CA TYR A 12 -2.19 -24.52 7.94
C TYR A 12 -1.92 -25.90 8.57
N GLN A 13 -0.88 -26.62 8.12
CA GLN A 13 -0.52 -27.96 8.64
C GLN A 13 0.35 -27.88 9.90
N ILE A 14 -0.06 -27.05 10.85
CA ILE A 14 0.62 -26.84 12.14
C ILE A 14 -0.36 -26.91 13.30
N ASP A 15 0.19 -26.93 14.52
CA ASP A 15 -0.60 -26.83 15.74
C ASP A 15 -1.52 -25.58 15.69
N THR A 16 -2.82 -25.81 15.81
CA THR A 16 -3.85 -24.77 15.79
C THR A 16 -3.64 -23.73 16.89
N ALA A 17 -3.09 -24.10 18.05
CA ALA A 17 -2.74 -23.17 19.11
C ALA A 17 -1.65 -22.18 18.67
N LYS A 18 -0.63 -22.64 17.93
CA LYS A 18 0.42 -21.77 17.38
C LYS A 18 -0.15 -20.82 16.32
N LEU A 19 -0.98 -21.34 15.43
CA LEU A 19 -1.66 -20.54 14.40
C LEU A 19 -2.54 -19.44 15.02
N ASN A 20 -3.34 -19.78 16.03
CA ASN A 20 -4.18 -18.84 16.74
C ASN A 20 -3.35 -17.78 17.47
N ALA A 21 -2.26 -18.17 18.13
CA ALA A 21 -1.39 -17.24 18.83
C ALA A 21 -0.72 -16.23 17.87
N MET A 22 -0.24 -16.68 16.71
CA MET A 22 0.32 -15.79 15.68
C MET A 22 -0.73 -14.84 15.10
N THR A 23 -1.93 -15.36 14.79
CA THR A 23 -3.05 -14.57 14.28
C THR A 23 -3.46 -13.49 15.27
N GLN A 24 -3.58 -13.85 16.55
CA GLN A 24 -3.92 -12.92 17.62
C GLN A 24 -2.86 -11.82 17.77
N LEU A 25 -1.58 -12.19 17.86
CA LEU A 25 -0.49 -11.22 17.99
C LEU A 25 -0.41 -10.29 16.77
N SER A 26 -0.59 -10.82 15.56
CA SER A 26 -0.66 -10.01 14.34
C SER A 26 -1.84 -9.03 14.36
N SER A 27 -3.00 -9.46 14.86
CA SER A 27 -4.16 -8.60 15.02
C SER A 27 -3.92 -7.49 16.05
N ASP A 28 -3.29 -7.82 17.18
CA ASP A 28 -3.02 -6.84 18.24
C ASP A 28 -1.97 -5.80 17.82
N ILE A 29 -0.94 -6.21 17.07
CA ILE A 29 -0.02 -5.26 16.40
C ILE A 29 -0.80 -4.36 15.43
N GLY A 30 -1.68 -4.93 14.60
CA GLY A 30 -2.51 -4.16 13.68
C GLY A 30 -3.39 -3.12 14.38
N LYS A 31 -4.02 -3.50 15.51
CA LYS A 31 -4.81 -2.58 16.34
C LYS A 31 -3.97 -1.44 16.91
N LYS A 32 -2.71 -1.71 17.32
CA LYS A 32 -1.80 -0.65 17.78
C LYS A 32 -1.57 0.38 16.70
N PHE A 33 -1.31 -0.03 15.46
CA PHE A 33 -1.19 0.89 14.32
C PHE A 33 -2.48 1.68 14.06
N GLN A 34 -3.63 1.01 14.02
CA GLN A 34 -4.92 1.66 13.72
C GLN A 34 -5.33 2.69 14.78
N ASN A 35 -5.04 2.41 16.05
CA ASN A 35 -5.42 3.27 17.17
C ASN A 35 -4.38 4.34 17.50
N PHE A 36 -3.16 4.22 16.97
CA PHE A 36 -2.10 5.17 17.24
C PHE A 36 -2.48 6.57 16.78
N ARG A 37 -2.12 7.58 17.57
CA ARG A 37 -2.24 8.99 17.23
C ARG A 37 -0.90 9.65 17.46
N ALA A 38 -0.38 10.31 16.42
CA ALA A 38 0.85 11.07 16.54
C ALA A 38 0.62 12.25 17.49
N LYS A 39 1.57 12.51 18.38
CA LYS A 39 1.48 13.60 19.35
C LYS A 39 2.44 14.72 18.98
N VAL A 40 1.90 15.84 18.51
CA VAL A 40 2.67 17.04 18.16
C VAL A 40 2.38 18.12 19.20
N GLY A 41 3.35 18.36 20.08
CA GLY A 41 3.16 19.22 21.25
C GLY A 41 2.12 18.66 22.21
N LYS A 42 1.01 19.39 22.41
CA LYS A 42 -0.11 18.96 23.28
C LYS A 42 -1.27 18.33 22.53
N LYS A 43 -1.21 18.25 21.19
CA LYS A 43 -2.29 17.74 20.35
C LYS A 43 -1.97 16.34 19.85
N GLU A 44 -2.97 15.48 19.92
CA GLU A 44 -3.00 14.23 19.17
C GLU A 44 -3.62 14.50 17.81
N ILE A 45 -3.03 13.94 16.76
CA ILE A 45 -3.47 14.14 15.38
C ILE A 45 -3.65 12.79 14.68
N SER A 46 -4.56 12.74 13.72
CA SER A 46 -4.83 11.54 12.90
C SER A 46 -3.79 11.38 11.78
N ASP A 47 -3.76 10.20 11.15
CA ASP A 47 -2.90 9.98 9.97
C ASP A 47 -3.25 10.93 8.81
N ASN A 48 -4.53 11.27 8.62
CA ASN A 48 -4.95 12.24 7.61
C ASN A 48 -4.42 13.64 7.93
N ASP A 49 -4.39 14.03 9.21
CA ASP A 49 -3.81 15.30 9.63
C ASP A 49 -2.29 15.30 9.42
N VAL A 50 -1.61 14.18 9.74
CA VAL A 50 -0.18 14.00 9.48
C VAL A 50 0.11 14.18 7.99
N GLU A 51 -0.59 13.46 7.11
CA GLU A 51 -0.40 13.59 5.66
C GLU A 51 -0.69 15.01 5.18
N ASN A 52 -1.78 15.63 5.64
CA ASN A 52 -2.12 16.98 5.23
C ASN A 52 -1.05 18.00 5.66
N ILE A 53 -0.54 17.90 6.89
CA ILE A 53 0.56 18.76 7.37
C ILE A 53 1.81 18.53 6.52
N LEU A 54 2.20 17.28 6.27
CA LEU A 54 3.38 16.96 5.47
C LEU A 54 3.27 17.48 4.04
N LYS A 55 2.08 17.39 3.43
CA LYS A 55 1.82 17.84 2.06
C LYS A 55 1.80 19.37 1.91
N THR A 56 1.23 20.08 2.88
CA THR A 56 0.87 21.50 2.73
C THR A 56 1.77 22.47 3.48
N SER A 57 2.44 22.03 4.55
CA SER A 57 3.24 22.94 5.38
C SER A 57 4.54 23.34 4.69
N LYS A 58 4.91 24.61 4.86
CA LYS A 58 6.21 25.17 4.44
C LYS A 58 7.15 25.41 5.62
N ASP A 59 6.75 25.01 6.83
CA ASP A 59 7.58 25.13 8.03
C ASP A 59 8.31 23.80 8.30
N SER A 60 9.62 23.78 8.00
CA SER A 60 10.48 22.63 8.22
C SER A 60 10.42 22.09 9.66
N LYS A 61 10.28 22.94 10.69
CA LYS A 61 10.19 22.50 12.08
C LYS A 61 8.86 21.79 12.36
N GLN A 62 7.77 22.29 11.76
CA GLN A 62 6.46 21.64 11.88
C GLN A 62 6.44 20.30 11.17
N LEU A 63 7.03 20.22 9.97
CA LEU A 63 7.17 18.98 9.21
C LEU A 63 7.98 17.95 10.01
N GLN A 64 9.13 18.34 10.55
CA GLN A 64 9.97 17.49 11.38
C GLN A 64 9.23 16.94 12.60
N ALA A 65 8.61 17.83 13.39
CA ALA A 65 7.90 17.45 14.60
C ALA A 65 6.74 16.47 14.29
N THR A 66 6.02 16.72 13.20
CA THR A 66 4.90 15.87 12.75
C THR A 66 5.38 14.50 12.30
N TRP A 67 6.42 14.45 11.47
CA TRP A 67 6.97 13.20 10.96
C TRP A 67 7.56 12.33 12.08
N LEU A 68 8.35 12.92 12.98
CA LEU A 68 8.95 12.21 14.12
C LEU A 68 7.86 11.70 15.08
N ALA A 69 6.86 12.52 15.39
CA ALA A 69 5.73 12.09 16.22
C ALA A 69 5.00 10.87 15.63
N HIS A 70 4.90 10.77 14.30
CA HIS A 70 4.35 9.58 13.66
C HIS A 70 5.27 8.35 13.79
N LYS A 71 6.60 8.51 13.89
CA LYS A 71 7.54 7.38 14.06
C LYS A 71 7.57 6.78 15.46
N GLU A 72 7.00 7.45 16.45
CA GLU A 72 6.88 6.94 17.83
C GLU A 72 6.04 5.65 17.94
N ILE A 73 5.26 5.28 16.91
CA ILE A 73 4.62 3.96 16.83
C ILE A 73 5.64 2.82 16.78
N GLY A 74 6.83 3.05 16.21
CA GLY A 74 7.87 2.04 16.01
C GLY A 74 8.25 1.34 17.33
N PRO A 75 8.73 2.08 18.35
CA PRO A 75 9.01 1.52 19.67
C PRO A 75 7.84 0.77 20.32
N LEU A 76 6.59 1.22 20.10
CA LEU A 76 5.40 0.61 20.71
C LEU A 76 5.05 -0.78 20.14
N VAL A 77 5.52 -1.08 18.92
CA VAL A 77 5.24 -2.35 18.21
C VAL A 77 6.48 -3.22 18.05
N ALA A 78 7.69 -2.69 18.27
CA ALA A 78 8.95 -3.37 17.97
C ALA A 78 9.08 -4.73 18.68
N GLU A 79 8.80 -4.79 19.98
CA GLU A 79 8.92 -6.03 20.75
C GLU A 79 7.94 -7.11 20.28
N ASP A 80 6.67 -6.73 20.06
CA ASP A 80 5.65 -7.65 19.56
C ASP A 80 5.94 -8.13 18.15
N LEU A 81 6.47 -7.25 17.29
CA LEU A 81 6.86 -7.61 15.93
C LEU A 81 8.02 -8.62 15.94
N ILE A 82 9.04 -8.40 16.78
CA ILE A 82 10.16 -9.35 16.96
C ILE A 82 9.63 -10.69 17.46
N LYS A 83 8.70 -10.68 18.42
CA LYS A 83 8.05 -11.90 18.93
C LYS A 83 7.30 -12.64 17.81
N LEU A 84 6.51 -11.92 17.01
CA LEU A 84 5.78 -12.48 15.88
C LEU A 84 6.74 -13.09 14.83
N ILE A 85 7.84 -12.41 14.52
CA ILE A 85 8.87 -12.91 13.59
C ILE A 85 9.46 -14.23 14.09
N LYS A 86 9.77 -14.34 15.40
CA LYS A 86 10.29 -15.58 15.99
C LYS A 86 9.29 -16.73 15.89
N MET A 87 8.03 -16.48 16.24
CA MET A 87 6.95 -17.49 16.15
C MET A 87 6.74 -17.97 14.71
N ARG A 88 6.74 -17.02 13.76
CA ARG A 88 6.63 -17.31 12.32
C ARG A 88 7.78 -18.16 11.79
N ASN A 89 9.01 -17.86 12.23
CA ASN A 89 10.18 -18.63 11.83
C ASN A 89 10.25 -20.02 12.47
N GLU A 90 9.72 -20.19 13.69
CA GLU A 90 9.57 -21.50 14.32
C GLU A 90 8.64 -22.38 13.47
N VAL A 91 7.45 -21.87 13.13
CA VAL A 91 6.49 -22.55 12.26
C VAL A 91 7.08 -22.89 10.89
N ALA A 92 7.80 -21.94 10.27
CA ALA A 92 8.41 -22.18 8.96
C ALA A 92 9.40 -23.36 9.01
N LYS A 93 10.20 -23.45 10.08
CA LYS A 93 11.15 -24.56 10.26
C LYS A 93 10.46 -25.90 10.50
N GLU A 94 9.36 -25.94 11.24
CA GLU A 94 8.56 -27.15 11.43
C GLU A 94 7.99 -27.67 10.11
N LEU A 95 7.63 -26.77 9.21
CA LEU A 95 7.14 -27.07 7.87
C LEU A 95 8.26 -27.33 6.85
N GLY A 96 9.53 -27.33 7.28
CA GLY A 96 10.68 -27.67 6.43
C GLY A 96 11.25 -26.51 5.60
N PHE A 97 10.92 -25.26 5.92
CA PHE A 97 11.48 -24.06 5.29
C PHE A 97 12.57 -23.43 6.17
N ALA A 98 13.53 -22.69 5.59
CA ALA A 98 14.60 -22.08 6.39
C ALA A 98 14.08 -20.94 7.29
N ASN A 99 13.08 -20.20 6.80
CA ASN A 99 12.44 -19.10 7.51
C ASN A 99 11.07 -18.76 6.90
N TYR A 100 10.32 -17.88 7.58
CA TYR A 100 8.98 -17.48 7.16
C TYR A 100 8.95 -16.73 5.83
N HIS A 101 9.99 -15.98 5.48
CA HIS A 101 10.08 -15.27 4.21
C HIS A 101 10.15 -16.26 3.03
N GLU A 102 11.05 -17.25 3.11
CA GLU A 102 11.14 -18.33 2.12
C GLU A 102 9.83 -19.11 2.01
N MET A 103 9.23 -19.48 3.15
CA MET A 103 7.94 -20.16 3.18
C MET A 103 6.87 -19.33 2.48
N SER A 104 6.71 -18.06 2.82
CA SER A 104 5.68 -17.18 2.26
C SER A 104 5.77 -17.08 0.74
N LEU A 105 6.99 -16.94 0.19
CA LEU A 105 7.21 -16.88 -1.25
C LEU A 105 6.92 -18.22 -1.92
N LYS A 106 7.47 -19.32 -1.41
CA LYS A 106 7.27 -20.67 -2.00
C LYS A 106 5.81 -21.10 -1.97
N LEU A 107 5.09 -20.82 -0.87
CA LEU A 107 3.66 -21.11 -0.77
C LEU A 107 2.81 -20.23 -1.71
N SER A 108 3.34 -19.09 -2.16
CA SER A 108 2.74 -18.24 -3.19
C SER A 108 3.24 -18.57 -4.60
N ASP A 109 3.85 -19.75 -4.79
CA ASP A 109 4.41 -20.23 -6.06
C ASP A 109 5.55 -19.34 -6.63
N GLN A 110 6.32 -18.71 -5.73
CA GLN A 110 7.45 -17.87 -6.07
C GLN A 110 8.77 -18.49 -5.59
N ASN A 111 9.78 -18.48 -6.45
CA ASN A 111 11.15 -18.84 -6.07
C ASN A 111 11.85 -17.61 -5.46
N PRO A 112 12.31 -17.66 -4.20
CA PRO A 112 12.99 -16.53 -3.55
C PRO A 112 14.22 -16.02 -4.30
N GLU A 113 15.01 -16.89 -4.92
CA GLU A 113 16.20 -16.48 -5.66
C GLU A 113 15.85 -15.69 -6.92
N ASP A 114 14.78 -16.10 -7.61
CA ASP A 114 14.35 -15.44 -8.84
C ASP A 114 13.71 -14.08 -8.52
N VAL A 115 12.95 -13.99 -7.43
CA VAL A 115 12.41 -12.73 -6.91
C VAL A 115 13.53 -11.76 -6.53
N GLN A 116 14.56 -12.23 -5.82
CA GLN A 116 15.71 -11.40 -5.44
C GLN A 116 16.44 -10.88 -6.69
N LYS A 117 16.78 -11.76 -7.63
CA LYS A 117 17.46 -11.37 -8.88
C LYS A 117 16.66 -10.32 -9.66
N LEU A 118 15.33 -10.49 -9.75
CA LEU A 118 14.46 -9.54 -10.44
C LEU A 118 14.50 -8.16 -9.79
N PHE A 119 14.46 -8.08 -8.45
CA PHE A 119 14.53 -6.80 -7.74
C PHE A 119 15.91 -6.17 -7.80
N ASP A 120 16.99 -6.97 -7.75
CA ASP A 120 18.36 -6.48 -7.91
C ASP A 120 18.58 -5.90 -9.32
N GLU A 121 18.08 -6.56 -10.36
CA GLU A 121 18.11 -6.06 -11.73
C GLU A 121 17.30 -4.78 -11.88
N LEU A 122 16.09 -4.73 -11.30
CA LEU A 122 15.26 -3.53 -11.32
C LEU A 122 15.94 -2.35 -10.62
N ASP A 123 16.55 -2.56 -9.46
CA ASP A 123 17.31 -1.54 -8.72
C ASP A 123 18.48 -1.02 -9.57
N GLN A 124 19.25 -1.92 -10.19
CA GLN A 124 20.36 -1.54 -11.07
C GLN A 124 19.89 -0.73 -12.28
N LEU A 125 18.82 -1.16 -12.94
CA LEU A 125 18.28 -0.49 -14.14
C LEU A 125 17.65 0.86 -13.82
N THR A 126 17.10 1.05 -12.62
CA THR A 126 16.39 2.28 -12.23
C THR A 126 17.26 3.27 -11.46
N SER A 127 18.37 2.83 -10.86
CA SER A 127 19.26 3.67 -10.04
C SER A 127 19.76 4.94 -10.73
N GLU A 128 20.34 4.83 -11.94
CA GLU A 128 20.82 6.01 -12.68
C GLU A 128 19.65 6.87 -13.21
N PRO A 129 18.63 6.31 -13.90
CA PRO A 129 17.48 7.08 -14.35
C PRO A 129 16.73 7.81 -13.22
N PHE A 130 16.74 7.29 -12.00
CA PHE A 130 16.08 7.91 -10.84
C PHE A 130 16.81 9.15 -10.33
N LYS A 131 18.13 9.29 -10.53
CA LYS A 131 18.90 10.44 -10.02
C LYS A 131 18.42 11.78 -10.57
N GLN A 132 18.06 11.83 -11.85
CA GLN A 132 17.57 13.05 -12.48
C GLN A 132 16.24 13.55 -11.88
N PRO A 133 15.14 12.76 -11.87
CA PRO A 133 13.89 13.19 -11.25
C PRO A 133 14.06 13.42 -9.73
N LYS A 134 14.96 12.68 -9.05
CA LYS A 134 15.29 12.95 -7.65
C LYS A 134 15.92 14.32 -7.44
N ALA A 135 16.90 14.71 -8.26
CA ALA A 135 17.52 16.02 -8.19
C ALA A 135 16.53 17.15 -8.52
N GLU A 136 15.63 16.93 -9.48
CA GLU A 136 14.54 17.87 -9.79
C GLU A 136 13.58 18.03 -8.61
N MET A 137 13.10 16.93 -8.04
CA MET A 137 12.26 16.92 -6.82
C MET A 137 12.94 17.69 -5.69
N ASP A 138 14.22 17.44 -5.45
CA ASP A 138 14.99 18.09 -4.39
C ASP A 138 15.10 19.59 -4.62
N GLY A 139 15.43 20.03 -5.83
CA GLY A 139 15.51 21.45 -6.18
C GLY A 139 14.20 22.19 -5.95
N ILE A 140 13.07 21.58 -6.36
CA ILE A 140 11.74 22.17 -6.21
C ILE A 140 11.35 22.26 -4.73
N LEU A 141 11.48 21.16 -3.97
CA LEU A 141 11.12 21.12 -2.55
C LEU A 141 11.99 22.06 -1.72
N ALA A 142 13.30 22.09 -1.97
CA ALA A 142 14.24 22.99 -1.30
C ALA A 142 13.86 24.46 -1.54
N THR A 143 13.52 24.81 -2.79
CA THR A 143 13.04 26.16 -3.14
C THR A 143 11.74 26.52 -2.41
N GLN A 144 10.76 25.61 -2.38
CA GLN A 144 9.49 25.82 -1.70
C GLN A 144 9.65 26.04 -0.19
N LEU A 145 10.59 25.32 0.42
CA LEU A 145 10.91 25.36 1.86
C LEU A 145 11.95 26.42 2.22
N LYS A 146 12.56 27.10 1.23
CA LYS A 146 13.63 28.09 1.39
C LYS A 146 14.86 27.54 2.14
N ILE A 147 15.23 26.31 1.82
CA ILE A 147 16.44 25.63 2.30
C ILE A 147 17.31 25.23 1.11
N LYS A 148 18.52 24.75 1.35
CA LYS A 148 19.34 24.14 0.31
C LYS A 148 18.97 22.66 0.09
N PRO A 149 19.18 22.11 -1.12
CA PRO A 149 18.94 20.68 -1.37
C PRO A 149 19.65 19.74 -0.39
N GLU A 150 20.85 20.11 0.06
CA GLU A 150 21.64 19.31 1.00
C GLU A 150 21.07 19.32 2.44
N GLU A 151 20.13 20.23 2.72
CA GLU A 151 19.42 20.33 4.00
C GLU A 151 18.08 19.57 3.97
N LEU A 152 17.73 18.91 2.84
CA LEU A 152 16.52 18.11 2.75
C LEU A 152 16.60 16.89 3.67
N MET A 153 15.47 16.63 4.34
CA MET A 153 15.31 15.57 5.32
C MET A 153 14.04 14.78 4.99
N PRO A 154 13.85 13.54 5.53
CA PRO A 154 12.73 12.67 5.17
C PRO A 154 11.34 13.31 5.29
N TRP A 155 11.15 14.27 6.21
CA TRP A 155 9.88 14.97 6.41
C TRP A 155 9.56 16.05 5.37
N HIS A 156 10.50 16.38 4.47
CA HIS A 156 10.28 17.36 3.40
C HIS A 156 9.60 16.77 2.15
N TYR A 157 9.47 15.45 2.06
CA TYR A 157 8.99 14.75 0.85
C TYR A 157 7.46 14.53 0.82
N GLN A 158 6.69 15.36 1.53
CA GLN A 158 5.22 15.42 1.47
C GLN A 158 4.45 14.11 1.77
N ASN A 159 5.12 13.07 2.25
CA ASN A 159 4.54 11.77 2.57
C ASN A 159 5.32 11.14 3.72
N ARG A 160 4.65 10.49 4.67
CA ARG A 160 5.29 9.91 5.87
C ARG A 160 6.33 8.83 5.57
N PHE A 161 6.31 8.23 4.38
CA PHE A 161 7.20 7.16 3.95
C PHE A 161 7.92 7.44 2.62
N PHE A 162 7.62 8.55 1.95
CA PHE A 162 8.06 8.84 0.59
C PHE A 162 7.72 7.69 -0.39
N GLN A 163 6.53 7.11 -0.23
CA GLN A 163 6.01 6.04 -1.09
C GLN A 163 5.34 6.56 -2.37
N GLU A 164 4.99 7.85 -2.38
CA GLU A 164 4.39 8.55 -3.51
C GLU A 164 5.29 9.75 -3.85
N ALA A 165 5.38 10.06 -5.13
CA ALA A 165 6.08 11.25 -5.57
C ALA A 165 5.42 12.51 -4.97
N PRO A 166 6.18 13.52 -4.51
CA PRO A 166 5.62 14.74 -3.98
C PRO A 166 4.89 15.47 -5.11
N ALA A 167 3.87 16.27 -4.77
CA ALA A 167 3.09 17.05 -5.73
C ALA A 167 3.90 18.26 -6.23
N ILE A 168 4.96 18.00 -7.00
CA ILE A 168 5.84 19.03 -7.59
C ILE A 168 5.35 19.52 -8.96
N TYR A 169 4.39 18.82 -9.56
CA TYR A 169 3.76 19.20 -10.82
C TYR A 169 2.27 19.47 -10.60
N GLU A 170 1.76 20.57 -11.14
CA GLU A 170 0.32 20.81 -11.23
C GLU A 170 -0.23 20.08 -12.46
N VAL A 171 -0.59 18.80 -12.29
CA VAL A 171 -1.29 18.03 -13.33
C VAL A 171 -2.75 17.86 -12.92
N ASP A 172 -3.64 18.59 -13.58
CA ASP A 172 -5.08 18.37 -13.50
C ASP A 172 -5.50 17.31 -14.52
N LEU A 173 -5.75 16.09 -14.03
CA LEU A 173 -6.30 14.99 -14.81
C LEU A 173 -7.83 14.98 -14.83
N ASP A 174 -8.49 15.64 -13.86
CA ASP A 174 -9.95 15.69 -13.76
C ASP A 174 -10.56 16.38 -14.98
N LYS A 175 -9.85 17.32 -15.59
CA LYS A 175 -10.26 17.98 -16.84
C LYS A 175 -10.58 17.00 -17.99
N TYR A 176 -10.00 15.80 -18.00
CA TYR A 176 -10.26 14.79 -19.04
C TYR A 176 -11.53 13.98 -18.78
N TYR A 177 -11.98 13.90 -17.53
CA TYR A 177 -13.14 13.11 -17.09
C TYR A 177 -14.38 13.96 -16.82
N LYS A 178 -14.19 15.26 -16.61
CA LYS A 178 -15.28 16.21 -16.43
C LYS A 178 -16.30 16.09 -17.57
N ASP A 179 -17.58 15.99 -17.20
CA ASP A 179 -18.71 15.86 -18.11
C ASP A 179 -18.65 14.62 -19.02
N LYS A 180 -17.88 13.59 -18.64
CA LYS A 180 -17.81 12.29 -19.33
C LYS A 180 -18.53 11.19 -18.55
N ASP A 181 -19.03 10.20 -19.28
CA ASP A 181 -19.44 8.92 -18.68
C ASP A 181 -18.20 8.02 -18.57
N VAL A 182 -17.61 7.98 -17.37
CA VAL A 182 -16.42 7.19 -17.09
C VAL A 182 -16.68 5.69 -17.33
N VAL A 183 -17.88 5.20 -16.98
CA VAL A 183 -18.23 3.78 -17.16
C VAL A 183 -18.30 3.42 -18.64
N ALA A 184 -18.93 4.25 -19.45
CA ALA A 184 -18.99 4.04 -20.90
C ALA A 184 -17.61 4.16 -21.57
N LEU A 185 -16.75 5.08 -21.10
CA LEU A 185 -15.37 5.18 -21.57
C LEU A 185 -14.57 3.91 -21.24
N THR A 186 -14.72 3.38 -20.03
CA THR A 186 -14.10 2.12 -19.60
C THR A 186 -14.58 0.95 -20.45
N ASP A 187 -15.88 0.78 -20.65
CA ASP A 187 -16.45 -0.28 -21.49
C ASP A 187 -15.93 -0.20 -22.93
N LYS A 188 -15.93 1.00 -23.52
CA LYS A 188 -15.40 1.22 -24.87
C LYS A 188 -13.92 0.86 -24.98
N PHE A 189 -13.11 1.22 -23.99
CA PHE A 189 -11.69 0.90 -23.99
C PHE A 189 -11.46 -0.62 -23.98
N TYR A 190 -12.09 -1.34 -23.04
CA TYR A 190 -11.91 -2.78 -22.93
C TYR A 190 -12.42 -3.54 -24.17
N LYS A 191 -13.57 -3.13 -24.72
CA LYS A 191 -14.06 -3.68 -26.00
C LYS A 191 -13.11 -3.45 -27.16
N SER A 192 -12.46 -2.29 -27.22
CA SER A 192 -11.51 -1.98 -28.30
C SER A 192 -10.28 -2.89 -28.30
N ILE A 193 -9.98 -3.56 -27.18
CA ILE A 193 -8.91 -4.56 -27.05
C ILE A 193 -9.44 -6.00 -26.94
N GLY A 194 -10.73 -6.22 -27.26
CA GLY A 194 -11.35 -7.55 -27.29
C GLY A 194 -11.71 -8.12 -25.93
N LEU A 195 -11.91 -7.27 -24.91
CA LEU A 195 -12.35 -7.67 -23.58
C LEU A 195 -13.79 -7.19 -23.36
N GLU A 196 -14.72 -8.14 -23.22
CA GLU A 196 -16.13 -7.84 -22.95
C GLU A 196 -16.34 -7.51 -21.47
N THR A 197 -17.10 -6.45 -21.19
CA THR A 197 -17.33 -5.97 -19.80
C THR A 197 -18.79 -5.76 -19.45
N GLU A 198 -19.73 -6.01 -20.35
CA GLU A 198 -21.14 -5.66 -20.10
C GLU A 198 -21.73 -6.38 -18.90
N ASP A 199 -21.51 -7.71 -18.79
CA ASP A 199 -22.07 -8.50 -17.70
C ASP A 199 -21.48 -8.08 -16.35
N MET A 200 -20.17 -7.82 -16.30
CA MET A 200 -19.48 -7.32 -15.11
C MET A 200 -20.06 -5.95 -14.70
N ILE A 201 -20.14 -4.99 -15.63
CA ILE A 201 -20.67 -3.64 -15.37
C ILE A 201 -22.11 -3.71 -14.88
N LYS A 202 -22.95 -4.51 -15.54
CA LYS A 202 -24.37 -4.69 -15.22
C LYS A 202 -24.59 -5.27 -13.83
N ASN A 203 -23.72 -6.19 -13.39
CA ASN A 203 -23.83 -6.86 -12.09
C ASN A 203 -23.10 -6.11 -10.95
N SER A 204 -22.36 -5.05 -11.27
CA SER A 204 -21.55 -4.27 -10.34
C SER A 204 -22.33 -3.15 -9.64
N ASP A 205 -21.86 -2.73 -8.46
CA ASP A 205 -22.40 -1.58 -7.73
C ASP A 205 -21.44 -0.39 -7.89
N LEU A 206 -21.66 0.45 -8.91
CA LEU A 206 -20.67 1.43 -9.38
C LEU A 206 -20.84 2.85 -8.84
N TYR A 207 -22.03 3.25 -8.40
CA TYR A 207 -22.33 4.65 -8.07
C TYR A 207 -22.58 4.86 -6.58
N GLU A 208 -22.33 6.10 -6.11
CA GLU A 208 -22.52 6.48 -4.71
C GLU A 208 -23.98 6.37 -4.26
N ARG A 209 -24.19 5.86 -3.05
CA ARG A 209 -25.49 5.92 -2.35
C ARG A 209 -25.27 5.92 -0.84
N LYS A 210 -26.20 6.53 -0.10
CA LYS A 210 -26.14 6.62 1.36
C LYS A 210 -25.98 5.22 1.98
N GLY A 211 -24.97 5.05 2.82
CA GLY A 211 -24.70 3.79 3.53
C GLY A 211 -23.91 2.73 2.74
N LYS A 212 -23.44 3.04 1.53
CA LYS A 212 -22.56 2.15 0.75
C LYS A 212 -21.12 2.17 1.25
N ASN A 213 -20.43 1.03 1.12
CA ASN A 213 -19.00 0.90 1.40
C ASN A 213 -18.18 1.90 0.55
N GLN A 214 -17.25 2.59 1.19
CA GLN A 214 -16.43 3.65 0.57
C GLN A 214 -15.21 3.09 -0.18
N HIS A 215 -14.76 1.88 0.14
CA HIS A 215 -13.57 1.28 -0.45
C HIS A 215 -13.89 0.55 -1.75
N ALA A 216 -13.20 0.91 -2.84
CA ALA A 216 -13.36 0.24 -4.12
C ALA A 216 -12.66 -1.13 -4.12
N PHE A 217 -13.34 -2.16 -4.61
CA PHE A 217 -12.75 -3.49 -4.77
C PHE A 217 -13.39 -4.26 -5.93
N CYS A 218 -12.66 -5.24 -6.44
CA CYS A 218 -13.16 -6.24 -7.37
C CYS A 218 -13.19 -7.59 -6.66
N THR A 219 -14.23 -8.39 -6.89
CA THR A 219 -14.41 -9.69 -6.26
C THR A 219 -14.97 -10.70 -7.25
N ASP A 220 -14.47 -11.93 -7.15
CA ASP A 220 -15.05 -13.09 -7.79
C ASP A 220 -16.10 -13.69 -6.85
N ILE A 221 -17.37 -13.60 -7.25
CA ILE A 221 -18.51 -14.08 -6.45
C ILE A 221 -18.62 -15.59 -6.52
N ASP A 222 -18.35 -16.18 -7.67
CA ASP A 222 -18.39 -17.62 -7.87
C ASP A 222 -17.15 -18.14 -8.60
N ARG A 223 -16.33 -18.88 -7.86
CA ARG A 223 -15.06 -19.47 -8.35
C ARG A 223 -15.22 -20.36 -9.60
N ASP A 224 -16.45 -20.73 -9.96
CA ASP A 224 -16.78 -21.65 -11.06
C ASP A 224 -17.47 -20.99 -12.27
N LYS A 225 -18.18 -19.84 -12.14
CA LYS A 225 -18.88 -19.19 -13.28
C LYS A 225 -18.30 -17.83 -13.67
N HIS A 226 -17.24 -17.39 -12.99
CA HIS A 226 -16.55 -16.14 -13.29
C HIS A 226 -17.45 -14.91 -13.15
N ASP A 227 -18.39 -14.91 -12.19
CA ASP A 227 -19.16 -13.73 -11.82
C ASP A 227 -18.27 -12.73 -11.08
N ILE A 228 -17.52 -11.97 -11.87
CA ILE A 228 -16.67 -10.89 -11.39
C ILE A 228 -17.52 -9.62 -11.23
N ARG A 229 -17.41 -8.99 -10.05
CA ARG A 229 -18.13 -7.75 -9.75
C ARG A 229 -17.20 -6.72 -9.15
N VAL A 230 -17.50 -5.47 -9.45
CA VAL A 230 -16.84 -4.30 -8.90
C VAL A 230 -17.80 -3.58 -7.96
N LEU A 231 -17.30 -3.20 -6.80
CA LEU A 231 -17.91 -2.17 -5.97
C LEU A 231 -17.00 -0.96 -6.04
N CYS A 232 -17.52 0.17 -6.50
CA CYS A 232 -16.82 1.46 -6.49
C CYS A 232 -17.82 2.62 -6.38
N ASN A 233 -17.33 3.84 -6.34
CA ASN A 233 -18.12 5.05 -6.14
C ASN A 233 -17.75 6.08 -7.23
N VAL A 234 -18.04 5.73 -8.49
CA VAL A 234 -17.60 6.47 -9.67
C VAL A 234 -18.00 7.95 -9.60
N LYS A 235 -17.03 8.82 -9.86
CA LYS A 235 -17.19 10.24 -10.12
C LYS A 235 -16.49 10.62 -11.43
N GLN A 236 -16.80 11.80 -11.93
CA GLN A 236 -16.22 12.35 -13.17
C GLN A 236 -14.86 13.02 -12.90
N ASN A 237 -13.96 12.27 -12.29
CA ASN A 237 -12.62 12.70 -11.87
C ASN A 237 -11.63 11.53 -12.05
N GLN A 238 -10.35 11.78 -11.78
CA GLN A 238 -9.29 10.78 -11.91
C GLN A 238 -9.19 9.81 -10.73
N SER A 239 -9.81 10.13 -9.59
CA SER A 239 -9.65 9.43 -8.31
C SER A 239 -10.74 8.41 -8.00
#